data_AF-A0A5E4YZD1-F1
#
_entry.id   AF-A0A5E4YZD1-F1
#
_cell.length_a   1.000
_cell.length_b   1.000
_cell.length_c   1.000
_cell.angle_alpha   90.00
_cell.angle_beta   90.00
_cell.angle_gamma   90.00
#
_symmetry.space_group_name_H-M   'P 1'
#
loop_
_entity.id
_entity.type
_entity.pdbx_description
1 polymer ?
#
loop_
_entity_poly.entity_id
_entity_poly.type
_entity_poly.pdbx_seq_one_letter_code
_entity_poly.pdbx_strand_id
1 'polypeptide(L)'
;MKVDDKVIPVPPATLARAIKEGRKQGRFSPRSPWKTRYFLDTEFTDFTDSRLISIAVVSEDGQEFYGEVSDFERSICSDFVRAIVLPQLGQFPGRSMPLSQLRDELKTWLLAVPTKPKPVLCYDSHCDYTLITNLLGGPLPRGWKHENVSLKIDAERFGHYIAAYGGEHHALHDARANAFAFR
;
A
#
# COMPACT_ATOMS: atom_id res chain seq x y z
N MET A 1 30.15 9.75 16.63
CA MET A 1 28.95 9.00 17.02
C MET A 1 28.31 8.52 15.72
N LYS A 2 28.40 7.23 15.39
CA LYS A 2 27.86 6.69 14.14
C LYS A 2 26.35 6.53 14.34
N VAL A 3 25.56 7.20 13.52
CA VAL A 3 24.12 6.93 13.40
C VAL A 3 24.03 5.71 12.49
N ASP A 4 23.61 4.59 13.06
CA ASP A 4 23.30 3.39 12.31
C ASP A 4 21.96 3.63 11.57
N ASP A 5 22.02 3.96 10.28
CA ASP A 5 20.87 3.97 9.35
C ASP A 5 20.39 2.54 9.05
N LYS A 6 19.99 1.82 10.10
CA LYS A 6 19.25 0.57 9.93
C LYS A 6 17.80 0.93 9.63
N VAL A 7 17.44 0.82 8.35
CA VAL A 7 16.04 0.66 7.91
C VAL A 7 15.36 -0.31 8.87
N ILE A 8 14.46 0.18 9.72
CA ILE A 8 13.73 -0.67 10.67
C ILE A 8 12.76 -1.50 9.83
N PRO A 9 12.89 -2.83 9.79
CA PRO A 9 11.99 -3.65 9.00
C PRO A 9 10.58 -3.58 9.61
N VAL A 10 9.59 -3.27 8.75
CA VAL A 10 8.18 -3.52 9.03
C VAL A 10 8.04 -4.99 9.46
N PRO A 11 7.33 -5.31 10.56
CA PRO A 11 7.21 -6.69 11.04
C PRO A 11 6.83 -7.63 9.89
N PRO A 12 7.60 -8.71 9.65
CA PRO A 12 7.29 -9.59 8.55
C PRO A 12 5.97 -10.33 8.82
N ALA A 13 5.15 -10.38 7.77
CA ALA A 13 4.34 -11.54 7.37
C ALA A 13 2.89 -11.70 7.88
N THR A 14 2.10 -10.64 8.04
CA THR A 14 0.62 -10.85 8.06
C THR A 14 0.13 -11.38 6.71
N LEU A 15 0.55 -10.76 5.60
CA LEU A 15 0.18 -11.23 4.26
C LEU A 15 0.80 -12.59 3.91
N ALA A 16 2.10 -12.80 4.15
CA ALA A 16 2.74 -14.07 3.82
C ALA A 16 2.16 -15.24 4.65
N ARG A 17 1.76 -15.01 5.90
CA ARG A 17 1.01 -15.98 6.70
C ARG A 17 -0.38 -16.25 6.12
N ALA A 18 -1.15 -15.22 5.78
CA ALA A 18 -2.47 -15.36 5.18
C ALA A 18 -2.43 -16.08 3.83
N ILE A 19 -1.45 -15.77 2.98
CA ILE A 19 -1.20 -16.46 1.70
C ILE A 19 -0.88 -17.95 1.94
N LYS A 20 0.00 -18.25 2.91
CA LYS A 20 0.37 -19.63 3.24
C LYS A 20 -0.82 -20.43 3.76
N GLU A 21 -1.65 -19.85 4.63
CA GLU A 21 -2.85 -20.47 5.19
C GLU A 21 -3.92 -20.69 4.10
N GLY A 22 -4.20 -19.71 3.25
CA GLY A 22 -5.18 -19.88 2.18
C GLY A 22 -4.70 -20.82 1.06
N ARG A 23 -3.39 -20.92 0.78
CA ARG A 23 -2.83 -21.92 -0.16
C ARG A 23 -3.04 -23.34 0.36
N LYS A 24 -2.84 -23.58 1.66
CA LYS A 24 -3.14 -24.89 2.29
C LYS A 24 -4.61 -25.27 2.15
N GLN A 25 -5.50 -24.29 2.09
CA GLN A 25 -6.96 -24.50 1.97
C GLN A 25 -7.45 -24.53 0.51
N GLY A 26 -6.55 -24.51 -0.49
CA GLY A 26 -6.92 -24.52 -1.91
C GLY A 26 -7.63 -23.25 -2.41
N ARG A 27 -7.59 -22.15 -1.64
CA ARG A 27 -8.35 -20.91 -1.90
C ARG A 27 -7.66 -19.93 -2.86
N PHE A 28 -6.50 -20.29 -3.42
CA PHE A 28 -5.75 -19.45 -4.35
C PHE A 28 -5.41 -20.19 -5.63
N SER A 29 -5.80 -19.62 -6.77
CA SER A 29 -5.25 -20.04 -8.06
C SER A 29 -3.80 -19.55 -8.22
N PRO A 30 -2.93 -20.28 -8.94
CA PRO A 30 -1.58 -19.82 -9.23
C PRO A 30 -1.64 -18.49 -10.00
N ARG A 31 -0.91 -17.49 -9.53
CA ARG A 31 -0.77 -16.21 -10.24
C ARG A 31 0.13 -16.37 -11.45
N SER A 32 -0.01 -15.46 -12.42
CA SER A 32 0.74 -15.52 -13.68
C SER A 32 2.25 -15.43 -13.43
N PRO A 33 3.08 -16.36 -13.93
CA PRO A 33 4.54 -16.27 -13.75
C PRO A 33 5.18 -15.12 -14.53
N TRP A 34 4.41 -14.44 -15.40
CA TRP A 34 4.90 -13.41 -16.32
C TRP A 34 4.68 -11.98 -15.80
N LYS A 35 3.96 -11.81 -14.69
CA LYS A 35 3.66 -10.52 -14.07
C LYS A 35 3.75 -10.65 -12.55
N THR A 36 4.25 -9.61 -11.89
CA THR A 36 4.17 -9.49 -10.43
C THR A 36 3.26 -8.32 -10.11
N ARG A 37 2.23 -8.56 -9.29
CA ARG A 37 1.29 -7.52 -8.87
C ARG A 37 1.73 -6.86 -7.58
N TYR A 38 1.50 -5.56 -7.51
CA TYR A 38 1.78 -4.68 -6.39
C TYR A 38 0.53 -3.89 -6.08
N PHE A 39 -0.08 -4.11 -4.93
CA PHE A 39 -1.34 -3.53 -4.52
C PHE A 39 -1.06 -2.22 -3.79
N LEU A 40 -1.56 -1.14 -4.37
CA LEU A 40 -1.52 0.21 -3.83
C LEU A 40 -2.77 0.43 -2.98
N ASP A 41 -2.57 1.11 -1.87
CA ASP A 41 -3.63 1.78 -1.13
C ASP A 41 -3.10 3.10 -0.56
N THR A 42 -3.97 4.10 -0.42
CA THR A 42 -3.62 5.40 0.16
C THR A 42 -4.71 5.91 1.10
N GLU A 43 -4.27 6.61 2.15
CA GLU A 43 -5.16 7.43 2.96
C GLU A 43 -4.93 8.90 2.64
N PHE A 44 -6.00 9.71 2.64
CA PHE A 44 -5.95 11.12 2.26
C PHE A 44 -7.00 11.96 3.00
N THR A 45 -6.87 13.28 2.91
CA THR A 45 -7.61 14.25 3.74
C THR A 45 -9.12 14.30 3.49
N ASP A 46 -9.54 14.32 2.23
CA ASP A 46 -10.94 14.38 1.78
C ASP A 46 -11.04 14.02 0.28
N PHE A 47 -12.24 13.74 -0.23
CA PHE A 47 -12.50 13.50 -1.65
C PHE A 47 -12.56 14.77 -2.53
N THR A 48 -12.70 15.97 -1.94
CA THR A 48 -12.76 17.24 -2.69
C THR A 48 -11.37 17.79 -3.00
N ASP A 49 -10.49 17.82 -1.99
CA ASP A 49 -9.07 18.16 -2.10
C ASP A 49 -8.24 17.05 -1.44
N SER A 50 -8.02 15.98 -2.21
CA SER A 50 -7.31 14.80 -1.72
C SER A 50 -5.82 15.09 -1.57
N ARG A 51 -5.37 15.24 -0.33
CA ARG A 51 -3.95 15.32 0.03
C ARG A 51 -3.52 14.08 0.77
N LEU A 52 -2.36 13.54 0.38
CA LEU A 52 -1.84 12.29 0.89
C LEU A 52 -1.56 12.37 2.41
N ILE A 53 -2.03 11.36 3.15
CA ILE A 53 -1.73 11.12 4.56
C ILE A 53 -0.78 9.94 4.69
N SER A 54 -1.06 8.82 4.03
CA SER A 54 -0.19 7.65 4.01
C SER A 54 -0.35 6.86 2.71
N ILE A 55 0.67 6.06 2.38
CA ILE A 55 0.70 5.23 1.17
C ILE A 55 1.33 3.88 1.49
N ALA A 56 0.77 2.82 0.92
CA ALA A 56 1.38 1.50 0.94
C ALA A 56 1.41 0.88 -0.45
N VAL A 57 2.44 0.09 -0.71
CA VAL A 57 2.54 -0.76 -1.90
C VAL A 57 2.97 -2.15 -1.45
N VAL A 58 2.14 -3.16 -1.71
CA VAL A 58 2.35 -4.54 -1.22
C VAL A 58 2.35 -5.49 -2.40
N SER A 59 3.43 -6.22 -2.60
CA SER A 59 3.50 -7.21 -3.66
C SER A 59 2.74 -8.49 -3.31
N GLU A 60 2.35 -9.24 -4.34
CA GLU A 60 1.83 -10.59 -4.18
C GLU A 60 2.81 -11.60 -3.56
N ASP A 61 4.11 -11.29 -3.56
CA ASP A 61 5.17 -12.11 -2.97
C ASP A 61 5.61 -11.64 -1.58
N GLY A 62 4.99 -10.58 -1.04
CA GLY A 62 5.17 -10.12 0.34
C GLY A 62 6.24 -9.04 0.55
N GLN A 63 6.75 -8.44 -0.52
CA GLN A 63 7.52 -7.19 -0.44
C GLN A 63 6.57 -6.03 -0.13
N GLU A 64 6.97 -5.14 0.77
CA GLU A 64 6.12 -4.06 1.25
C GLU A 64 6.87 -2.73 1.26
N PHE A 65 6.17 -1.68 0.89
CA PHE A 65 6.50 -0.29 1.19
C PHE A 65 5.32 0.32 1.95
N TYR A 66 5.62 1.13 2.95
CA TYR A 66 4.64 1.90 3.69
C TYR A 66 5.25 3.23 4.10
N GLY A 67 4.50 4.33 4.11
CA GLY A 67 4.97 5.58 4.69
C GLY A 67 3.84 6.54 5.00
N GLU A 68 4.05 7.37 6.01
CA GLU A 68 3.11 8.38 6.50
C GLU A 68 3.73 9.76 6.28
N VAL A 69 2.94 10.68 5.77
CA VAL A 69 3.31 12.09 5.64
C VAL A 69 3.26 12.71 7.04
N SER A 70 4.36 13.31 7.50
CA SER A 70 4.41 13.96 8.81
C SER A 70 3.94 15.42 8.79
N ASP A 71 3.96 16.05 7.62
CA ASP A 71 3.75 17.47 7.39
C ASP A 71 2.48 17.81 6.58
N PHE A 72 1.46 16.94 6.59
CA PHE A 72 0.17 17.23 5.96
C PHE A 72 -0.72 18.14 6.82
N GLU A 73 -1.59 18.89 6.15
CA GLU A 73 -2.51 19.83 6.80
C GLU A 73 -3.69 19.09 7.46
N ARG A 74 -3.63 18.91 8.78
CA ARG A 74 -4.69 18.22 9.54
C ARG A 74 -6.00 19.00 9.61
N SER A 75 -6.02 20.31 9.36
CA SER A 75 -7.23 21.15 9.37
C SER A 75 -8.20 20.82 8.23
N ILE A 76 -7.71 20.26 7.13
CA ILE A 76 -8.54 19.92 5.97
C ILE A 76 -9.04 18.47 5.97
N CYS A 77 -8.70 17.67 7.00
CA CYS A 77 -9.24 16.32 7.14
C CYS A 77 -10.76 16.36 7.37
N SER A 78 -11.48 15.49 6.67
CA SER A 78 -12.88 15.20 6.93
C SER A 78 -13.09 14.61 8.34
N ASP A 79 -14.32 14.67 8.84
CA ASP A 79 -14.67 14.09 10.16
C ASP A 79 -14.40 12.59 10.22
N PHE A 80 -14.64 11.88 9.11
CA PHE A 80 -14.32 10.47 8.97
C PHE A 80 -12.81 10.21 9.14
N VAL A 81 -11.97 10.96 8.41
CA VAL A 81 -10.51 10.83 8.49
C VAL A 81 -10.01 11.10 9.91
N ARG A 82 -10.55 12.13 10.58
CA ARG A 82 -10.20 12.44 11.97
C ARG A 82 -10.56 11.32 12.94
N ALA A 83 -11.72 10.70 12.75
CA ALA A 83 -12.24 9.68 13.65
C ALA A 83 -11.61 8.29 13.41
N ILE A 84 -11.28 7.96 12.16
CA ILE A 84 -10.96 6.59 11.74
C ILE A 84 -9.53 6.44 11.26
N VAL A 85 -9.02 7.36 10.43
CA VAL A 85 -7.68 7.24 9.81
C VAL A 85 -6.59 7.76 10.74
N LEU A 86 -6.72 8.99 11.23
CA LEU A 86 -5.68 9.65 12.03
C LEU A 86 -5.28 8.88 13.30
N PRO A 87 -6.20 8.22 14.05
CA PRO A 87 -5.83 7.43 15.22
C PRO A 87 -4.98 6.20 14.91
N GLN A 88 -4.95 5.77 13.64
CA GLN A 88 -4.20 4.60 13.21
C GLN A 88 -2.76 4.92 12.79
N LEU A 89 -2.37 6.19 12.69
CA LEU A 89 -1.00 6.58 12.34
C LEU A 89 0.00 6.27 13.45
N GLY A 90 1.28 6.13 13.10
CA GLY A 90 2.36 5.90 14.05
C GLY A 90 2.48 4.46 14.56
N GLN A 91 1.69 3.52 14.03
CA GLN A 91 1.79 2.09 14.35
C GLN A 91 3.12 1.46 13.92
N PHE A 92 3.79 2.06 12.92
CA PHE A 92 5.06 1.58 12.37
C PHE A 92 6.17 2.61 12.61
N PRO A 93 6.95 2.51 13.72
CA PRO A 93 8.00 3.46 14.05
C PRO A 93 9.00 3.67 12.91
N GLY A 94 9.37 4.92 12.66
CA GLY A 94 10.32 5.28 11.60
C GLY A 94 9.72 5.35 10.19
N ARG A 95 8.38 5.22 10.04
CA ARG A 95 7.70 5.38 8.74
C ARG A 95 6.95 6.70 8.57
N SER A 96 7.04 7.61 9.54
CA SER A 96 6.53 8.99 9.42
C SER A 96 7.65 9.93 8.99
N MET A 97 7.44 10.67 7.90
CA MET A 97 8.45 11.53 7.28
C MET A 97 7.83 12.66 6.45
N PRO A 98 8.58 13.74 6.15
CA PRO A 98 8.08 14.80 5.26
C PRO A 98 7.73 14.27 3.87
N LEU A 99 6.74 14.86 3.20
CA LEU A 99 6.25 14.44 1.89
C LEU A 99 7.38 14.29 0.84
N SER A 100 8.36 15.18 0.87
CA SER A 100 9.52 15.15 -0.02
C SER A 100 10.40 13.91 0.18
N GLN A 101 10.66 13.53 1.43
CA GLN A 101 11.38 12.31 1.76
C GLN A 101 10.58 11.07 1.35
N LEU A 102 9.27 11.07 1.62
CA LEU A 102 8.39 9.96 1.25
C LEU A 102 8.40 9.70 -0.26
N ARG A 103 8.37 10.77 -1.08
CA ARG A 103 8.53 10.68 -2.54
C ARG A 103 9.83 10.00 -2.92
N ASP A 104 10.94 10.44 -2.34
CA ASP A 104 12.27 9.98 -2.72
C ASP A 104 12.50 8.52 -2.30
N GLU A 105 12.00 8.12 -1.12
CA GLU A 105 11.98 6.72 -0.67
C GLU A 105 11.10 5.83 -1.55
N LEU A 106 9.87 6.25 -1.86
CA LEU A 106 8.96 5.48 -2.73
C LEU A 106 9.56 5.31 -4.12
N LYS A 107 10.12 6.38 -4.70
CA LYS A 107 10.75 6.34 -6.02
C LYS A 107 11.93 5.37 -6.03
N THR A 108 12.76 5.40 -4.98
CA THR A 108 13.88 4.46 -4.81
C THR A 108 13.39 3.03 -4.74
N TRP A 109 12.34 2.77 -3.95
CA TRP A 109 11.75 1.45 -3.81
C TRP A 109 11.16 0.93 -5.14
N LEU A 110 10.39 1.74 -5.87
CA LEU A 110 9.81 1.38 -7.17
C LEU A 110 10.87 1.10 -8.25
N LEU A 111 12.01 1.80 -8.19
CA LEU A 111 13.14 1.59 -9.10
C LEU A 111 13.94 0.33 -8.77
N ALA A 112 13.94 -0.11 -7.51
CA ALA A 112 14.59 -1.35 -7.08
C ALA A 112 13.81 -2.61 -7.49
N VAL A 113 12.51 -2.49 -7.78
CA VAL A 113 11.66 -3.59 -8.24
C VAL A 113 12.13 -4.11 -9.62
N PRO A 114 12.38 -5.43 -9.77
CA PRO A 114 12.73 -6.02 -11.05
C PRO A 114 11.64 -5.78 -12.12
N THR A 115 12.06 -5.41 -13.33
CA THR A 115 11.14 -5.20 -14.47
C THR A 115 10.75 -6.49 -15.19
N LYS A 116 11.32 -7.64 -14.79
CA LYS A 116 11.03 -8.99 -15.32
C LYS A 116 10.93 -9.97 -14.14
N PRO A 117 9.79 -10.68 -13.96
CA PRO A 117 8.51 -10.50 -14.67
C PRO A 117 7.96 -9.07 -14.56
N LYS A 118 7.03 -8.70 -15.44
CA LYS A 118 6.59 -7.29 -15.56
C LYS A 118 5.81 -6.84 -14.31
N PRO A 119 6.24 -5.77 -13.60
CA PRO A 119 5.52 -5.27 -12.44
C PRO A 119 4.24 -4.53 -12.84
N VAL A 120 3.15 -4.81 -12.14
CA VAL A 120 1.83 -4.18 -12.34
C VAL A 120 1.37 -3.58 -11.01
N LEU A 121 1.23 -2.25 -10.97
CA LEU A 121 0.62 -1.55 -9.86
C LEU A 121 -0.91 -1.67 -9.94
N CYS A 122 -1.49 -2.43 -9.03
CA CYS A 122 -2.92 -2.65 -8.88
C CYS A 122 -3.49 -1.63 -7.88
N TYR A 123 -4.62 -1.01 -8.22
CA TYR A 123 -5.34 -0.08 -7.36
C TYR A 123 -6.85 -0.30 -7.54
N ASP A 124 -7.65 -0.06 -6.52
CA ASP A 124 -9.11 -0.16 -6.59
C ASP A 124 -9.78 1.22 -6.71
N SER A 125 -9.16 2.30 -6.21
CA SER A 125 -9.62 3.68 -6.43
C SER A 125 -8.75 4.47 -7.41
N HIS A 126 -9.40 5.25 -8.29
CA HIS A 126 -8.70 6.19 -9.16
C HIS A 126 -8.00 7.32 -8.38
N CYS A 127 -8.50 7.63 -7.17
CA CYS A 127 -7.89 8.59 -6.27
C CYS A 127 -6.46 8.17 -5.90
N ASP A 128 -6.26 6.91 -5.49
CA ASP A 128 -4.94 6.40 -5.10
C ASP A 128 -3.94 6.50 -6.23
N TYR A 129 -4.37 6.14 -7.45
CA TYR A 129 -3.51 6.22 -8.62
C TYR A 129 -3.12 7.67 -8.96
N THR A 130 -4.04 8.61 -8.76
CA THR A 130 -3.77 10.04 -8.91
C THR A 130 -2.79 10.53 -7.83
N LEU A 131 -2.99 10.12 -6.58
CA LEU A 131 -2.13 10.52 -5.46
C LEU A 131 -0.68 10.01 -5.62
N ILE A 132 -0.48 8.75 -6.03
CA ILE A 132 0.89 8.23 -6.26
C ILE A 132 1.58 8.94 -7.43
N THR A 133 0.87 9.21 -8.52
CA THR A 133 1.48 9.90 -9.68
C THR A 133 1.78 11.37 -9.38
N ASN A 134 0.92 12.04 -8.60
CA ASN A 134 1.19 13.37 -8.06
C ASN A 134 2.42 13.37 -7.14
N LEU A 135 2.51 12.41 -6.21
CA LEU A 135 3.66 12.26 -5.32
C LEU A 135 4.96 12.08 -6.11
N LEU A 136 4.95 11.24 -7.15
CA LEU A 136 6.11 10.99 -8.02
C LEU A 136 6.44 12.16 -8.96
N GLY A 137 5.54 13.15 -9.10
CA GLY A 137 5.66 14.24 -10.05
C GLY A 137 5.53 13.79 -11.52
N GLY A 138 4.84 12.67 -11.77
CA GLY A 138 4.72 12.08 -13.10
C GLY A 138 4.25 10.62 -13.10
N PRO A 139 4.33 9.94 -14.25
CA PRO A 139 3.95 8.54 -14.36
C PRO A 139 4.88 7.61 -13.57
N LEU A 140 4.45 6.36 -13.38
CA LEU A 140 5.28 5.31 -12.79
C LEU A 140 6.61 5.12 -13.54
N PRO A 141 7.67 4.61 -12.87
CA PRO A 141 8.94 4.34 -13.52
C PRO A 141 8.82 3.42 -14.75
N ARG A 142 9.72 3.61 -15.71
CA ARG A 142 9.73 2.82 -16.96
C ARG A 142 9.73 1.31 -16.65
N GLY A 143 8.84 0.58 -17.31
CA GLY A 143 8.69 -0.88 -17.15
C GLY A 143 7.48 -1.28 -16.31
N TRP A 144 7.01 -0.39 -15.44
CA TRP A 144 5.77 -0.57 -14.71
C TRP A 144 4.54 -0.47 -15.61
N LYS A 145 3.55 -1.28 -15.31
CA LYS A 145 2.16 -1.08 -15.75
C LYS A 145 1.31 -0.75 -14.52
N HIS A 146 0.10 -0.28 -14.77
CA HIS A 146 -0.91 -0.11 -13.74
C HIS A 146 -2.23 -0.72 -14.22
N GLU A 147 -3.07 -1.12 -13.29
CA GLU A 147 -4.36 -1.76 -13.56
C GLU A 147 -5.34 -1.38 -12.45
N ASN A 148 -6.51 -0.85 -12.82
CA ASN A 148 -7.61 -0.76 -11.86
C ASN A 148 -8.18 -2.16 -11.66
N VAL A 149 -8.19 -2.62 -10.41
CA VAL A 149 -8.57 -3.98 -10.02
C VAL A 149 -9.83 -4.03 -9.15
N SER A 150 -10.59 -2.94 -9.02
CA SER A 150 -11.76 -2.87 -8.13
C SER A 150 -12.75 -4.02 -8.34
N LEU A 151 -13.03 -4.36 -9.60
CA LEU A 151 -13.92 -5.47 -9.97
C LEU A 151 -13.30 -6.88 -9.83
N LYS A 152 -12.04 -6.97 -9.41
CA LYS A 152 -11.26 -8.21 -9.20
C LYS A 152 -10.93 -8.44 -7.72
N ILE A 153 -11.30 -7.51 -6.86
CA ILE A 153 -11.22 -7.67 -5.41
C ILE A 153 -12.46 -8.42 -4.95
N ASP A 154 -12.23 -9.55 -4.29
CA ASP A 154 -13.28 -10.31 -3.63
C ASP A 154 -13.62 -9.68 -2.28
N ALA A 155 -14.77 -9.00 -2.21
CA ALA A 155 -15.20 -8.29 -1.02
C ALA A 155 -15.36 -9.19 0.22
N GLU A 156 -15.76 -10.45 0.06
CA GLU A 156 -15.89 -11.39 1.18
C GLU A 156 -14.50 -11.74 1.73
N ARG A 157 -13.52 -11.96 0.85
CA ARG A 157 -12.13 -12.23 1.27
C ARG A 157 -11.46 -11.01 1.87
N PHE A 158 -11.75 -9.81 1.36
CA PHE A 158 -11.29 -8.57 1.95
C PHE A 158 -11.81 -8.44 3.38
N GLY A 159 -13.14 -8.55 3.55
CA GLY A 159 -13.77 -8.51 4.88
C GLY A 159 -13.23 -9.57 5.85
N HIS A 160 -12.97 -10.79 5.37
CA HIS A 160 -12.33 -11.83 6.18
C HIS A 160 -10.90 -11.46 6.62
N TYR A 161 -10.11 -10.81 5.76
CA TYR A 161 -8.78 -10.34 6.12
C TYR A 161 -8.86 -9.28 7.21
N ILE A 162 -9.73 -8.27 7.03
CA ILE A 162 -9.95 -7.20 8.00
C ILE A 162 -10.45 -7.75 9.33
N ALA A 163 -11.40 -8.70 9.33
CA ALA A 163 -11.89 -9.32 10.56
C ALA A 163 -10.80 -10.08 11.33
N ALA A 164 -9.82 -10.66 10.61
CA ALA A 164 -8.74 -11.43 11.22
C ALA A 164 -7.58 -10.56 11.72
N TYR A 165 -7.30 -9.44 11.06
CA TYR A 165 -6.07 -8.67 11.26
C TYR A 165 -6.29 -7.19 11.60
N GLY A 166 -7.51 -6.69 11.48
CA GLY A 166 -7.88 -5.29 11.70
C GLY A 166 -7.23 -4.32 10.70
N GLY A 167 -7.34 -3.04 11.02
CA GLY A 167 -6.69 -1.95 10.28
C GLY A 167 -7.41 -1.53 9.01
N GLU A 168 -8.73 -1.69 8.92
CA GLU A 168 -9.50 -1.05 7.84
C GLU A 168 -9.29 0.47 7.91
N HIS A 169 -9.07 1.11 6.77
CA HIS A 169 -8.69 2.51 6.64
C HIS A 169 -7.27 2.81 7.18
N HIS A 170 -6.38 1.85 6.99
CA HIS A 170 -4.95 2.01 7.18
C HIS A 170 -4.24 1.47 5.93
N ALA A 171 -3.58 2.33 5.17
CA ALA A 171 -3.03 2.00 3.86
C ALA A 171 -2.28 0.65 3.76
N LEU A 172 -1.40 0.33 4.72
CA LEU A 172 -0.69 -0.96 4.70
C LEU A 172 -1.62 -2.18 4.88
N HIS A 173 -2.61 -2.08 5.75
CA HIS A 173 -3.56 -3.15 6.00
C HIS A 173 -4.49 -3.34 4.81
N ASP A 174 -4.99 -2.26 4.22
CA ASP A 174 -5.85 -2.32 3.04
C ASP A 174 -5.10 -2.80 1.79
N ALA A 175 -3.85 -2.36 1.57
CA ALA A 175 -3.00 -2.91 0.51
C ALA A 175 -2.75 -4.42 0.67
N ARG A 176 -2.55 -4.91 1.90
CA ARG A 176 -2.43 -6.34 2.19
C ARG A 176 -3.76 -7.08 1.98
N ALA A 177 -4.88 -6.49 2.39
CA ALA A 177 -6.21 -7.05 2.21
C ALA A 177 -6.55 -7.16 0.71
N ASN A 178 -6.26 -6.13 -0.07
CA ASN A 178 -6.36 -6.13 -1.53
C ASN A 178 -5.48 -7.22 -2.17
N ALA A 179 -4.22 -7.35 -1.73
CA ALA A 179 -3.34 -8.41 -2.19
C ALA A 179 -3.85 -9.82 -1.85
N PHE A 180 -4.53 -9.98 -0.70
CA PHE A 180 -5.14 -11.24 -0.29
C PHE A 180 -6.44 -11.56 -1.04
N ALA A 181 -7.26 -10.55 -1.30
CA ALA A 181 -8.60 -10.67 -1.88
C ALA A 181 -8.62 -10.69 -3.42
N PHE A 182 -7.54 -10.25 -4.07
CA PHE A 182 -7.45 -10.23 -5.52
C PHE A 182 -7.52 -11.63 -6.16
N ARG A 183 -8.42 -11.78 -7.14
CA ARG A 183 -8.66 -13.00 -7.95
C ARG A 183 -8.01 -12.94 -9.34
#